data_AF-A0A3P9KZK2-F1
#
_entry.id   AF-A0A3P9KZK2-F1
#
_cell.length_a   1.000
_cell.length_b   1.000
_cell.length_c   1.000
_cell.angle_alpha   90.00
_cell.angle_beta   90.00
_cell.angle_gamma   90.00
#
_symmetry.space_group_name_H-M   'P 1'
#
loop_
_entity.id
_entity.type
_entity.pdbx_description
1 polymer ?
#
loop_
_entity_poly.entity_id
_entity_poly.type
_entity_poly.pdbx_seq_one_letter_code
_entity_poly.pdbx_strand_id
1 'polypeptide(L)'
;MVTLTAPYIAGFLAFRETPFLLQALQRLKESQPELMPQVVFVDGNGLFHYRGEFGLACHLGVLSGLPCVGVAKNLLQVQGVYKNQEHQSQVIWCLIKKRHNRNILKLI
;
A
#
# COMPACT_ATOMS: atom_id res chain seq x y z
N MET A 1 18.53 13.15 -0.11
CA MET A 1 17.24 13.89 -0.08
C MET A 1 16.55 13.66 -1.41
N VAL A 2 15.23 13.41 -1.41
CA VAL A 2 14.47 13.11 -2.63
C VAL A 2 13.50 14.25 -2.89
N THR A 3 13.47 14.77 -4.11
CA THR A 3 12.59 15.88 -4.51
C THR A 3 11.38 15.33 -5.24
N LEU A 4 10.18 15.51 -4.68
CA LEU A 4 8.93 15.10 -5.31
C LEU A 4 8.45 16.20 -6.24
N THR A 5 8.43 15.93 -7.55
CA THR A 5 8.00 16.88 -8.58
C THR A 5 6.49 16.85 -8.83
N ALA A 6 5.85 15.71 -8.63
CA ALA A 6 4.40 15.57 -8.81
C ALA A 6 3.61 16.15 -7.61
N PRO A 7 2.48 16.85 -7.87
CA PRO A 7 1.62 17.37 -6.81
C PRO A 7 0.90 16.24 -6.06
N TYR A 8 0.53 16.51 -4.80
CA TYR A 8 -0.32 15.58 -4.06
C TYR A 8 -1.77 15.70 -4.54
N ILE A 9 -2.26 14.68 -5.22
CA ILE A 9 -3.66 14.55 -5.62
C ILE A 9 -4.18 13.26 -5.01
N ALA A 10 -5.29 13.36 -4.26
CA ALA A 10 -5.92 12.20 -3.65
C ALA A 10 -6.28 11.17 -4.73
N GLY A 11 -5.87 9.92 -4.54
CA GLY A 11 -6.02 8.85 -5.54
C GLY A 11 -4.90 8.76 -6.58
N PHE A 12 -3.92 9.66 -6.59
CA PHE A 12 -2.77 9.61 -7.51
C PHE A 12 -1.43 9.56 -6.78
N LEU A 13 -1.43 9.14 -5.50
CA LEU A 13 -0.21 9.02 -4.69
C LEU A 13 0.85 8.11 -5.33
N ALA A 14 0.40 7.07 -6.02
CA ALA A 14 1.25 6.13 -6.72
C ALA A 14 2.19 6.82 -7.73
N PHE A 15 1.69 7.80 -8.48
CA PHE A 15 2.52 8.54 -9.45
C PHE A 15 3.59 9.41 -8.79
N ARG A 16 3.34 9.83 -7.55
CA ARG A 16 4.26 10.68 -6.81
C ARG A 16 5.39 9.87 -6.16
N GLU A 17 5.09 8.69 -5.63
CA GLU A 17 6.04 7.94 -4.77
C GLU A 17 6.68 6.73 -5.47
N THR A 18 5.95 6.03 -6.34
CA THR A 18 6.44 4.80 -6.98
C THR A 18 7.80 4.94 -7.68
N PRO A 19 8.10 6.02 -8.44
CA PRO A 19 9.39 6.16 -9.10
C PRO A 19 10.57 6.14 -8.12
N PHE A 20 10.40 6.74 -6.95
CA PHE A 20 11.45 6.82 -5.92
C PHE A 20 11.58 5.52 -5.14
N LEU A 21 10.47 4.83 -4.89
CA LEU A 21 10.48 3.49 -4.28
C LEU A 21 11.16 2.46 -5.18
N LEU A 22 10.92 2.52 -6.50
CA LEU A 22 11.62 1.67 -7.47
C LEU A 22 13.12 1.93 -7.48
N GLN A 23 13.54 3.19 -7.45
CA GLN A 23 14.96 3.52 -7.36
C GLN A 23 15.60 2.96 -6.08
N ALA A 24 14.89 2.98 -4.94
CA ALA A 24 15.37 2.39 -3.71
C ALA A 24 15.53 0.86 -3.81
N LEU A 25 14.54 0.16 -4.39
CA LEU A 25 14.62 -1.27 -4.64
C LEU A 25 15.73 -1.63 -5.63
N GLN A 26 15.93 -0.81 -6.67
CA GLN A 26 17.00 -1.02 -7.64
C GLN A 26 18.37 -0.87 -6.98
N ARG A 27 18.57 0.17 -6.15
CA ARG A 27 19.81 0.34 -5.40
C ARG A 27 20.07 -0.85 -4.47
N LEU A 28 19.05 -1.34 -3.79
CA LEU A 28 19.19 -2.53 -2.94
C LEU A 28 19.62 -3.75 -3.76
N LYS A 29 19.00 -3.96 -4.93
CA LYS A 29 19.34 -5.04 -5.86
C LYS A 29 20.79 -4.96 -6.34
N GLU A 30 21.31 -3.76 -6.57
CA GLU A 30 22.69 -3.53 -7.03
C GLU A 30 23.70 -3.64 -5.88
N SER A 31 23.39 -3.12 -4.69
CA SER A 31 24.32 -3.11 -3.56
C SER A 31 24.37 -4.42 -2.78
N GLN A 32 23.22 -5.07 -2.57
CA GLN A 32 23.03 -6.22 -1.68
C GLN A 32 21.92 -7.14 -2.22
N PRO A 33 22.16 -7.84 -3.34
CA PRO A 33 21.14 -8.68 -3.98
C PRO A 33 20.61 -9.80 -3.08
N GLU A 34 21.41 -10.29 -2.13
CA GLU A 34 21.03 -11.31 -1.16
C GLU A 34 19.95 -10.85 -0.16
N LEU A 35 19.77 -9.54 0.00
CA LEU A 35 18.76 -8.95 0.88
C LEU A 35 17.47 -8.55 0.15
N MET A 36 17.31 -8.97 -1.11
CA MET A 36 16.10 -8.66 -1.87
C MET A 36 14.85 -9.25 -1.18
N PRO A 37 13.83 -8.42 -0.90
CA PRO A 37 12.66 -8.87 -0.17
C PRO A 37 11.81 -9.81 -1.03
N GLN A 38 11.30 -10.87 -0.41
CA GLN A 38 10.32 -11.77 -1.04
C GLN A 38 8.91 -11.15 -1.09
N VAL A 39 8.63 -10.22 -0.18
CA VAL A 39 7.37 -9.46 -0.11
C VAL A 39 7.65 -8.05 0.38
N VAL A 40 6.97 -7.06 -0.20
CA VAL A 40 7.08 -5.66 0.19
C VAL A 40 5.77 -5.19 0.81
N PHE A 41 5.85 -4.68 2.04
CA PHE A 41 4.72 -4.02 2.68
C PHE A 41 4.78 -2.52 2.41
N VAL A 42 3.70 -1.99 1.87
CA VAL A 42 3.60 -0.59 1.43
C VAL A 42 2.58 0.13 2.29
N ASP A 43 2.90 1.30 2.84
CA ASP A 43 1.95 2.15 3.60
C ASP A 43 0.99 2.86 2.63
N GLY A 44 0.03 2.11 2.10
CA GLY A 44 -0.92 2.60 1.11
C GLY A 44 -1.88 1.51 0.68
N ASN A 45 -2.89 1.87 -0.11
CA ASN A 45 -3.83 0.88 -0.64
C ASN A 45 -3.21 0.09 -1.81
N GLY A 46 -3.65 -1.17 -1.95
CA GLY A 46 -3.45 -1.99 -3.15
C GLY A 46 -4.70 -1.98 -4.04
N LEU A 47 -5.39 -3.12 -4.10
CA LEU A 47 -6.59 -3.32 -4.91
C LEU A 47 -7.77 -2.43 -4.49
N PHE A 48 -7.87 -2.07 -3.21
CA PHE A 48 -8.93 -1.17 -2.74
C PHE A 48 -8.64 0.29 -3.12
N HIS A 49 -9.01 0.70 -4.34
CA HIS A 49 -8.78 2.06 -4.86
C HIS A 49 -9.99 2.62 -5.64
N TYR A 50 -10.18 3.95 -5.60
CA TYR A 50 -11.39 4.65 -6.09
C TYR A 50 -11.73 4.47 -7.57
N ARG A 51 -10.76 4.09 -8.41
CA ARG A 51 -10.87 4.07 -9.88
C ARG A 51 -10.13 2.87 -10.47
N GLY A 52 -10.72 1.68 -10.40
CA GLY A 52 -10.22 0.51 -11.13
C GLY A 52 -9.05 -0.23 -10.47
N GLU A 53 -9.09 -0.38 -9.14
CA GLU A 53 -8.32 -1.41 -8.43
C GLU A 53 -6.78 -1.26 -8.46
N PHE A 54 -6.25 -0.05 -8.63
CA PHE A 54 -4.81 0.15 -8.78
C PHE A 54 -4.23 1.22 -7.85
N GLY A 55 -3.97 0.83 -6.60
CA GLY A 55 -3.31 1.66 -5.59
C GLY A 55 -1.77 1.61 -5.67
N LEU A 56 -1.12 2.27 -4.70
CA LEU A 56 0.34 2.38 -4.62
C LEU A 56 1.02 1.01 -4.54
N ALA A 57 0.47 0.07 -3.75
CA ALA A 57 1.06 -1.26 -3.59
C ALA A 57 1.00 -2.09 -4.88
N CYS A 58 -0.13 -2.03 -5.60
CA CYS A 58 -0.28 -2.68 -6.90
C CYS A 58 0.65 -2.07 -7.95
N HIS A 59 0.74 -0.74 -7.99
CA HIS A 59 1.63 -0.04 -8.92
C HIS A 59 3.10 -0.40 -8.70
N LEU A 60 3.53 -0.44 -7.43
CA LEU A 60 4.89 -0.86 -7.09
C LEU A 60 5.13 -2.33 -7.43
N GLY A 61 4.18 -3.22 -7.12
CA GLY A 61 4.31 -4.66 -7.37
C GLY A 61 4.45 -5.00 -8.85
N VAL A 62 3.62 -4.38 -9.71
CA VAL A 62 3.68 -4.59 -11.16
C VAL A 62 5.02 -4.12 -11.72
N LEU A 63 5.53 -2.96 -11.31
CA LEU A 63 6.78 -2.42 -11.85
C LEU A 63 8.03 -3.09 -11.29
N SER A 64 8.01 -3.52 -10.02
CA SER A 64 9.15 -4.18 -9.38
C SER A 64 9.20 -5.69 -9.64
N GLY A 65 8.09 -6.30 -10.04
CA GLY A 65 7.93 -7.76 -10.14
C GLY A 65 7.87 -8.47 -8.79
N LEU A 66 7.78 -7.72 -7.68
CA LEU A 66 7.75 -8.27 -6.33
C LEU A 66 6.31 -8.34 -5.80
N PRO A 67 5.97 -9.40 -5.04
CA PRO A 67 4.73 -9.43 -4.26
C PRO A 67 4.64 -8.21 -3.33
N CYS A 68 3.56 -7.44 -3.45
CA CYS A 68 3.36 -6.22 -2.68
C CYS A 68 2.02 -6.24 -1.94
N VAL A 69 2.06 -5.91 -0.65
CA VAL A 69 0.88 -5.84 0.23
C VAL A 69 0.68 -4.40 0.69
N GLY A 70 -0.51 -3.86 0.42
CA GLY A 70 -0.87 -2.50 0.81
C GLY A 70 -1.45 -2.45 2.21
N VAL A 71 -0.69 -1.92 3.18
CA VAL A 71 -1.10 -1.77 4.57
C VAL A 71 -1.60 -0.35 4.80
N ALA A 72 -2.88 -0.13 4.54
CA ALA A 72 -3.51 1.16 4.84
C ALA A 72 -3.83 1.31 6.33
N LYS A 73 -3.93 2.55 6.81
CA LYS A 73 -4.37 2.86 8.20
C LYS A 73 -5.86 3.17 8.31
N ASN A 74 -6.44 3.64 7.20
CA ASN A 74 -7.83 4.04 7.08
C ASN A 74 -8.48 3.19 6.00
N LEU A 75 -9.70 2.72 6.27
CA LEU A 75 -10.49 1.99 5.29
C LEU A 75 -10.90 2.93 4.17
N LEU A 76 -10.53 2.59 2.94
CA LEU A 76 -11.07 3.23 1.76
C LEU A 76 -12.47 2.69 1.48
N GLN A 77 -13.48 3.55 1.54
CA GLN A 77 -14.86 3.14 1.29
C GLN A 77 -15.15 3.12 -0.21
N VAL A 78 -14.81 2.02 -0.86
CA VAL A 78 -14.94 1.80 -2.30
C VAL A 78 -15.59 0.43 -2.56
N GLN A 79 -16.17 0.22 -3.74
CA GLN A 79 -16.80 -1.08 -4.11
C GLN A 79 -17.91 -1.56 -3.15
N GLY A 80 -18.70 -0.64 -2.59
CA GLY A 80 -19.76 -0.97 -1.64
C GLY A 80 -19.25 -1.40 -0.26
N VAL A 81 -17.94 -1.29 -0.02
CA VAL A 81 -17.35 -1.47 1.32
C VAL A 81 -17.56 -0.18 2.11
N TYR A 82 -18.40 -0.26 3.13
CA TYR A 82 -18.66 0.83 4.06
C TYR A 82 -18.14 0.49 5.44
N LYS A 83 -17.75 1.52 6.20
CA LYS A 83 -17.36 1.34 7.60
C LYS A 83 -18.61 1.16 8.48
N ASN A 84 -19.22 -0.01 8.44
CA ASN A 84 -20.36 -0.39 9.28
C ASN A 84 -19.97 -1.50 10.29
N GLN A 85 -20.85 -1.80 11.24
CA GLN A 85 -20.58 -2.80 12.29
C GLN A 85 -20.46 -4.23 11.72
N GLU A 86 -21.20 -4.56 10.67
CA GLU A 86 -21.11 -5.86 9.97
C GLU A 86 -19.77 -6.04 9.25
N HIS A 87 -19.28 -5.00 8.57
CA HIS A 87 -18.00 -5.04 7.89
C HIS A 87 -16.87 -5.27 8.90
N GLN A 88 -16.93 -4.64 10.08
CA GLN A 88 -15.96 -4.91 11.15
C GLN A 88 -15.94 -6.37 11.62
N SER A 89 -17.05 -7.10 11.51
CA SER A 89 -17.13 -8.52 11.85
C SER A 89 -16.64 -9.45 10.74
N GLN A 90 -16.77 -9.04 9.47
CA GLN A 90 -16.37 -9.85 8.30
C GLN A 90 -14.89 -9.73 7.96
N VAL A 91 -14.28 -8.55 8.14
CA VAL A 91 -12.83 -8.35 7.90
C VAL A 91 -11.95 -8.59 9.13
N ILE A 92 -12.46 -9.21 10.20
CA ILE A 92 -11.66 -9.53 11.41
C ILE A 92 -10.34 -10.26 11.06
N TRP A 93 -10.36 -11.11 10.03
CA TRP A 93 -9.18 -11.85 9.58
C TRP A 93 -8.19 -11.04 8.74
N CYS A 94 -8.66 -10.03 7.99
CA CYS A 94 -7.80 -9.10 7.25
C CYS A 94 -7.28 -7.97 8.16
N LEU A 95 -7.99 -7.67 9.26
CA LEU A 95 -7.70 -6.56 10.17
C LEU A 95 -6.70 -6.96 11.26
N ILE A 96 -5.42 -6.65 11.05
CA ILE A 96 -4.45 -6.71 12.15
C ILE A 96 -4.72 -5.54 13.10
N LYS A 97 -5.44 -5.83 14.20
CA LYS A 97 -5.65 -4.89 15.30
C LYS A 97 -4.31 -4.61 15.98
N LYS A 98 -3.74 -3.42 15.78
CA LYS A 98 -2.48 -3.05 16.45
C LYS A 98 -2.74 -2.99 17.97
N ARG A 99 -1.99 -3.79 18.73
CA ARG A 99 -2.07 -3.91 20.19
C ARG A 99 -1.46 -2.67 20.88
N HIS A 100 -2.00 -1.47 20.63
CA HIS A 100 -1.76 -0.25 21.39
C HIS A 100 -2.71 0.87 20.93
N ASN A 101 -3.77 1.09 21.71
CA ASN A 101 -4.60 2.30 21.85
C ASN A 101 -4.90 3.20 20.63
N ARG A 102 -4.93 2.66 19.40
CA ARG A 102 -5.40 3.37 18.20
C ARG A 102 -6.15 2.41 17.28
N ASN A 103 -7.40 2.75 16.95
CA ASN A 103 -8.25 2.04 15.98
C ASN A 103 -7.68 2.16 14.56
N ILE A 104 -6.62 1.41 14.26
CA ILE A 104 -6.02 1.35 12.94
C ILE A 104 -6.59 0.12 12.23
N LEU A 105 -7.35 0.34 11.15
CA LEU A 105 -7.80 -0.73 10.26
C LEU A 105 -6.68 -0.96 9.24
N LYS A 106 -6.00 -2.10 9.33
CA LYS A 106 -5.05 -2.56 8.32
C LYS A 106 -5.74 -3.60 7.47
N LEU A 107 -6.11 -3.28 6.23
CA LEU A 107 -6.45 -4.30 5.25
C LEU A 107 -5.14 -4.86 4.68
N ILE A 108 -5.10 -6.18 4.47
CA ILE A 108 -4.07 -6.90 3.70
C ILE A 108 -4.65 -7.14 2.32
#